data_AF-Q9F654-F1
#
_entry.id   AF-Q9F654-F1
#
_cell.length_a   1.000
_cell.length_b   1.000
_cell.length_c   1.000
_cell.angle_alpha   90.00
_cell.angle_beta   90.00
_cell.angle_gamma   90.00
#
_symmetry.space_group_name_H-M   'P 1'
#
loop_
_entity.id
_entity.type
_entity.pdbx_description
1 polymer ?
#
loop_
_entity_poly.entity_id
_entity_poly.type
_entity_poly.pdbx_seq_one_letter_code
_entity_poly.pdbx_strand_id
1 'polypeptide(L)' 'MKKIFVAALFAFVSVNAMAADCAKGKIEFSKYNENDTFTVKVAGKEYWTNRWNLQPLLQSAQLTGMTVTI' A
#
# COMPACT_ATOMS: atom_id res chain seq x y z
N MET A 1 20.66 -39.25 -32.72
CA MET A 1 20.58 -38.63 -31.38
C MET A 1 19.41 -37.66 -31.36
N LYS A 2 18.32 -38.01 -30.68
CA LYS A 2 17.03 -37.31 -30.73
C LYS A 2 17.02 -36.22 -29.65
N LYS A 3 17.07 -34.94 -30.06
CA LYS A 3 17.08 -33.79 -29.13
C LYS A 3 15.67 -33.60 -28.57
N ILE A 4 15.44 -34.01 -27.33
CA ILE A 4 14.20 -33.74 -26.61
C ILE A 4 14.31 -32.33 -26.05
N PHE A 5 13.66 -31.37 -26.70
CA PHE A 5 13.45 -30.04 -26.13
C PHE A 5 12.36 -30.17 -25.07
N VAL A 6 12.76 -30.29 -23.80
CA VAL A 6 11.85 -30.16 -22.66
C VAL A 6 11.48 -28.68 -22.57
N ALA A 7 10.31 -28.33 -23.11
CA ALA A 7 9.70 -27.04 -22.87
C ALA A 7 9.31 -26.97 -21.38
N ALA A 8 10.16 -26.34 -20.57
CA ALA A 8 9.84 -26.02 -19.19
C ALA A 8 8.71 -24.97 -19.21
N LEU A 9 7.49 -25.44 -19.02
CA LEU A 9 6.31 -24.61 -18.85
C LEU A 9 6.44 -23.91 -17.49
N PHE A 10 7.03 -22.71 -17.47
CA PHE A 10 6.95 -21.83 -16.31
C PHE A 10 5.50 -21.38 -16.19
N ALA A 11 4.73 -22.11 -15.38
CA ALA A 11 3.42 -21.67 -14.93
C ALA A 11 3.62 -20.38 -14.14
N PHE A 12 3.31 -19.24 -14.76
CA PHE A 12 3.12 -17.97 -14.08
C PHE A 12 1.94 -18.15 -13.13
N VAL A 13 2.23 -18.54 -11.88
CA VAL A 13 1.30 -18.34 -10.77
C VAL A 13 1.06 -16.83 -10.70
N SER A 14 -0.04 -16.39 -11.29
CA SER A 14 -0.58 -15.05 -11.13
C SER A 14 -0.94 -14.90 -9.66
N VAL A 15 0.01 -14.42 -8.86
CA VAL A 15 -0.27 -13.88 -7.53
C VAL A 15 -1.17 -12.67 -7.74
N ASN A 16 -2.47 -12.89 -7.73
CA ASN A 16 -3.43 -11.87 -7.38
C ASN A 16 -3.16 -11.55 -5.91
N ALA A 17 -2.11 -10.76 -5.66
CA ALA A 17 -1.82 -10.20 -4.35
C ALA A 17 -2.96 -9.25 -4.03
N MET A 18 -4.04 -9.79 -3.47
CA MET A 18 -4.98 -8.99 -2.71
C MET A 18 -4.14 -8.30 -1.64
N ALA A 19 -4.03 -6.97 -1.74
CA ALA A 19 -3.30 -6.19 -0.75
C ALA A 19 -3.86 -6.56 0.63
N ALA A 20 -3.03 -7.12 1.49
CA ALA A 20 -3.43 -7.44 2.85
C ALA A 20 -3.56 -6.14 3.64
N ASP A 21 -4.57 -6.07 4.50
CA ASP A 21 -4.77 -4.94 5.42
C ASP A 21 -3.52 -4.80 6.30
N CYS A 22 -2.73 -3.75 6.06
CA CYS A 22 -1.44 -3.53 6.70
C CYS A 22 -1.58 -2.94 8.10
N ALA A 23 -2.56 -2.06 8.28
CA ALA A 23 -2.92 -1.46 9.57
C ALA A 23 -4.38 -1.01 9.57
N LYS A 24 -5.02 -1.05 10.75
CA LYS A 24 -6.37 -0.52 10.96
C LYS A 24 -6.39 0.33 12.23
N GLY A 25 -6.86 1.56 12.12
CA GLY A 25 -6.91 2.48 13.26
C GLY A 25 -7.21 3.92 12.86
N LYS A 26 -7.17 4.82 13.86
CA LYS A 26 -7.18 6.26 13.59
C LYS A 26 -5.80 6.71 13.13
N ILE A 27 -5.77 7.80 12.35
CA ILE A 27 -4.51 8.44 11.95
C ILE A 27 -3.97 9.22 13.16
N GLU A 28 -2.78 8.85 13.62
CA GLU A 28 -2.08 9.51 14.74
C GLU A 28 -1.46 10.84 14.29
N PHE A 29 -0.85 10.86 13.10
CA PHE A 29 -0.39 12.06 12.43
C PHE A 29 -0.31 11.87 10.92
N SER A 30 -0.23 12.98 10.20
CA SER A 30 0.08 13.03 8.78
C SER A 30 1.22 14.01 8.48
N LYS A 31 2.04 13.73 7.46
CA LYS A 31 3.19 14.56 7.09
C LYS A 31 3.31 14.63 5.56
N TYR A 32 3.43 15.84 5.02
CA TYR A 32 3.89 16.06 3.65
C TYR A 32 5.41 15.93 3.61
N ASN A 33 5.92 15.11 2.71
CA ASN A 33 7.36 14.85 2.59
C ASN A 33 7.99 15.75 1.52
N GLU A 34 9.31 15.96 1.60
CA GLU A 34 10.07 16.75 0.61
C GLU A 34 10.01 16.19 -0.82
N ASN A 35 9.68 14.90 -0.97
CA ASN A 35 9.56 14.19 -2.25
C ASN A 35 8.11 14.09 -2.76
N ASP A 36 7.24 15.00 -2.34
CA ASP A 36 5.82 15.07 -2.74
C ASP A 36 4.96 13.83 -2.40
N THR A 37 5.46 12.98 -1.51
CA THR A 37 4.69 11.88 -0.93
C THR A 37 4.03 12.30 0.38
N PHE A 38 3.07 11.49 0.83
CA PHE A 38 2.32 11.75 2.05
C PHE A 38 2.44 10.57 3.00
N THR A 39 2.92 10.84 4.22
CA THR A 39 3.05 9.84 5.27
C THR A 39 1.88 9.96 6.25
N VAL A 40 1.33 8.82 6.67
CA VAL A 40 0.41 8.69 7.80
C VAL A 40 0.93 7.67 8.80
N LYS A 41 0.69 7.92 10.09
CA LYS A 41 0.92 6.92 11.13
C LYS A 41 -0.40 6.32 11.57
N VAL A 42 -0.52 4.99 11.46
CA VAL A 42 -1.72 4.22 11.84
C VAL A 42 -1.28 3.01 12.66
N ALA A 43 -1.90 2.84 13.83
CA ALA A 43 -1.60 1.72 14.74
C ALA A 43 -0.09 1.59 15.05
N GLY A 44 0.57 2.71 15.35
CA GLY A 44 1.99 2.74 15.70
C GLY A 44 2.97 2.68 14.53
N LYS A 45 2.51 2.46 13.29
CA LYS A 45 3.38 2.29 12.10
C LYS A 45 3.18 3.41 11.08
N GLU A 46 4.28 3.81 10.43
CA GLU A 46 4.27 4.82 9.38
C GLU A 46 4.13 4.17 8.00
N TYR A 47 3.21 4.70 7.20
CA TYR A 47 2.97 4.33 5.81
C TYR A 47 3.03 5.57 4.95
N TRP A 48 3.47 5.44 3.71
CA TRP A 48 3.54 6.56 2.76
C TRP A 48 2.81 6.22 1.46
N THR A 49 2.33 7.25 0.79
CA THR A 49 1.71 7.14 -0.53
C THR A 49 2.19 8.24 -1.45
N ASN A 50 2.36 7.89 -2.73
CA ASN A 50 2.61 8.83 -3.83
C ASN A 50 1.31 9.22 -4.56
N ARG A 51 0.14 8.77 -4.09
CA ARG A 51 -1.16 9.12 -4.67
C ARG A 51 -1.61 10.47 -4.11
N TRP A 52 -1.44 11.54 -4.87
CA TRP A 52 -1.75 12.91 -4.44
C TRP A 52 -3.19 13.09 -3.96
N ASN A 53 -4.16 12.41 -4.59
CA ASN A 53 -5.57 12.47 -4.17
C ASN A 53 -5.80 11.96 -2.73
N LEU A 54 -4.92 11.11 -2.19
CA LEU A 54 -5.03 10.63 -0.81
C LEU A 54 -4.61 11.69 0.22
N GLN A 55 -3.85 12.72 -0.16
CA GLN A 55 -3.40 13.77 0.76
C GLN A 55 -4.59 14.45 1.47
N PRO A 56 -5.55 15.10 0.75
CA PRO A 56 -6.68 15.74 1.41
C PRO A 56 -7.65 14.73 2.05
N LEU A 57 -7.76 13.51 1.51
CA LEU A 57 -8.63 12.47 2.04
C LEU A 57 -8.14 11.96 3.39
N LEU A 58 -6.84 11.66 3.51
CA LEU A 58 -6.21 11.21 4.75
C LEU A 58 -6.18 12.34 5.79
N GLN A 59 -5.94 13.58 5.37
CA GLN A 59 -6.03 14.72 6.28
C GLN A 59 -7.46 14.92 6.82
N SER A 60 -8.48 14.79 5.95
CA SER A 60 -9.89 14.87 6.37
C SER A 60 -10.25 13.73 7.32
N ALA A 61 -9.80 12.50 7.03
CA ALA A 61 -10.00 11.34 7.90
C ALA A 61 -9.34 11.53 9.27
N GLN A 62 -8.16 12.16 9.31
CA GLN A 62 -7.49 12.51 10.57
C GLN A 62 -8.29 13.55 11.36
N LEU A 63 -8.70 14.65 10.75
CA LEU A 63 -9.45 15.73 11.41
C LEU A 63 -10.82 15.28 11.93
N THR A 64 -11.47 14.35 11.22
CA THR A 64 -12.78 13.80 11.61
C THR A 64 -12.67 12.55 12.49
N GLY A 65 -11.46 12.06 12.76
CA GLY A 65 -11.22 10.90 13.63
C GLY A 65 -11.73 9.57 13.06
N MET A 66 -11.80 9.46 11.74
CA MET A 66 -12.21 8.22 11.05
C MET A 66 -11.21 7.08 11.32
N THR A 67 -11.73 5.86 11.35
CA THR A 67 -10.88 4.65 11.30
C THR A 67 -10.58 4.32 9.84
N VAL A 68 -9.30 4.22 9.50
CA VAL A 68 -8.81 3.83 8.18
C VAL A 68 -8.24 2.42 8.23
N THR A 69 -8.31 1.72 7.11
CA THR A 69 -7.55 0.50 6.84
C THR A 69 -6.59 0.81 5.70
N ILE A 70 -5.29 0.60 5.94
CA ILE A 70 -4.21 0.81 4.98
C ILE A 70 -3.92 -0.47 4.22
#